data_AF-A0A8S3WX75-F1
#
_entry.id   AF-A0A8S3WX75-F1
#
_cell.length_a   1.000
_cell.length_b   1.000
_cell.length_c   1.000
_cell.angle_alpha   90.00
_cell.angle_beta   90.00
_cell.angle_gamma   90.00
#
_symmetry.space_group_name_H-M   'P 1'
#
loop_
_entity.id
_entity.type
_entity.pdbx_description
1 polymer ?
#
loop_
_entity_poly.entity_id
_entity_poly.type
_entity_poly.pdbx_seq_one_letter_code
_entity_poly.pdbx_strand_id
1 'polypeptide(L)'
;MLEKKPKSASKRFIRYALGTVFVAEAVGIAVSYGLYFKLNTDRDFRLYMHKNYYWVLDGYYGLGELLGGQKTRELDHKVWTNEGKI
;
A
#
# COMPACT_ATOMS: atom_id res chain seq x y z
N MET A 1 20.73 52.64 3.28
CA MET A 1 21.03 51.26 3.75
C MET A 1 19.82 50.39 3.42
N LEU A 2 19.98 49.28 2.69
CA LEU A 2 18.87 48.37 2.40
C LEU A 2 18.51 47.59 3.65
N GLU A 3 17.30 47.81 4.17
CA GLU A 3 16.78 47.14 5.36
C GLU A 3 16.47 45.68 5.03
N LYS A 4 17.26 44.76 5.59
CA LYS A 4 17.16 43.33 5.29
C LYS A 4 16.03 42.73 6.13
N LYS A 5 14.79 42.75 5.60
CA LYS A 5 13.65 42.10 6.30
C LYS A 5 13.97 40.62 6.57
N PRO A 6 13.84 40.15 7.82
CA PRO A 6 14.11 38.76 8.14
C PRO A 6 13.16 37.86 7.35
N LYS A 7 13.70 36.85 6.66
CA LYS A 7 12.88 35.85 5.96
C LYS A 7 11.91 35.24 6.98
N SER A 8 10.62 35.35 6.71
CA SER A 8 9.54 34.87 7.58
C SER A 8 9.77 33.40 7.97
N ALA A 9 10.03 33.16 9.26
CA ALA A 9 10.26 31.82 9.80
C ALA A 9 9.09 30.88 9.46
N SER A 10 7.86 31.40 9.47
CA SER A 10 6.63 30.66 9.11
C SER A 10 6.67 30.11 7.68
N LYS A 11 7.16 30.88 6.70
CA LYS A 11 7.31 30.39 5.30
C LYS A 11 8.31 29.24 5.20
N ARG A 12 9.35 29.24 6.03
CA ARG A 12 10.34 28.17 6.08
C ARG A 12 9.73 26.89 6.67
N PHE A 13 8.97 26.99 7.75
CA PHE A 13 8.25 25.85 8.33
C PHE A 13 7.23 25.24 7.37
N ILE A 14 6.40 26.07 6.73
CA ILE A 14 5.41 25.59 5.75
C ILE A 14 6.08 24.83 4.60
N ARG A 15 7.20 25.32 4.09
CA ARG A 15 7.95 24.65 3.02
C ARG A 15 8.43 23.26 3.44
N TYR A 16 8.97 23.11 4.66
CA TYR A 16 9.41 21.81 5.15
C TYR A 16 8.24 20.88 5.45
N ALA A 17 7.14 21.40 6.01
CA ALA A 17 5.95 20.61 6.25
C ALA A 17 5.37 20.04 4.95
N LEU A 18 5.22 20.87 3.91
CA LEU A 18 4.77 20.42 2.58
C LEU A 18 5.73 19.40 1.96
N GLY A 19 7.04 19.63 2.05
CA GLY A 19 8.03 18.67 1.55
C GLY A 19 7.97 17.33 2.29
N THR A 20 7.73 17.36 3.60
CA THR A 20 7.61 16.15 4.42
C THR A 20 6.34 15.36 4.07
N VAL A 21 5.22 16.04 3.90
CA VAL A 21 3.96 15.41 3.47
C VAL A 21 4.13 14.77 2.10
N PHE A 22 4.74 15.47 1.14
CA PHE A 22 4.99 14.93 -0.19
C PHE A 22 5.87 13.67 -0.16
N VAL A 23 6.95 13.69 0.63
CA VAL A 23 7.81 12.49 0.79
C VAL A 23 7.05 11.36 1.47
N ALA A 24 6.23 11.65 2.49
CA ALA A 24 5.42 10.65 3.16
C ALA A 24 4.40 10.00 2.21
N GLU A 25 3.73 10.80 1.37
CA GLU A 25 2.81 10.29 0.35
C GLU A 25 3.54 9.43 -0.71
N ALA A 26 4.69 9.89 -1.20
CA ALA A 26 5.49 9.12 -2.15
C ALA A 26 5.92 7.77 -1.58
N VAL A 27 6.36 7.73 -0.31
CA VAL A 27 6.69 6.48 0.39
C VAL A 27 5.45 5.61 0.57
N GLY A 28 4.31 6.20 0.95
CA GLY A 28 3.05 5.48 1.10
C GLY A 28 2.59 4.82 -0.20
N ILE A 29 2.69 5.52 -1.33
CA ILE A 29 2.37 5.00 -2.66
C ILE A 29 3.34 3.88 -3.04
N ALA A 30 4.65 4.07 -2.83
CA ALA A 30 5.66 3.07 -3.15
C ALA A 30 5.46 1.76 -2.36
N VAL A 31 5.20 1.86 -1.05
CA VAL A 31 4.92 0.70 -0.19
C VAL A 31 3.62 0.01 -0.62
N SER A 32 2.56 0.77 -0.87
CA SER A 32 1.27 0.21 -1.29
C SER A 32 1.38 -0.52 -2.63
N TYR A 33 2.09 0.06 -3.60
CA TYR A 33 2.33 -0.59 -4.89
C TYR A 33 3.21 -1.83 -4.76
N GLY A 34 4.27 -1.77 -3.94
CA GLY A 34 5.13 -2.93 -3.68
C GLY A 34 4.35 -4.09 -3.05
N LEU A 35 3.44 -3.78 -2.12
CA LEU A 35 2.55 -4.76 -1.49
C LEU A 35 1.59 -5.36 -2.52
N TYR A 36 0.94 -4.52 -3.31
CA TYR A 36 0.06 -4.95 -4.40
C TYR A 36 0.79 -5.86 -5.40
N PHE A 37 2.00 -5.45 -5.83
CA PHE A 37 2.81 -6.21 -6.76
C PHE A 37 3.14 -7.61 -6.21
N LYS A 38 3.58 -7.68 -4.95
CA LYS A 38 3.90 -8.96 -4.31
C LYS A 38 2.66 -9.85 -4.13
N LEU A 39 1.52 -9.28 -3.73
CA LEU A 39 0.23 -9.99 -3.66
C LEU A 39 -0.22 -10.50 -5.04
N ASN A 40 0.02 -9.73 -6.10
CA ASN A 40 -0.39 -10.11 -7.45
C ASN A 40 0.49 -11.20 -8.05
N THR A 41 1.80 -11.18 -7.77
CA THR A 41 2.77 -12.11 -8.37
C THR A 41 2.90 -13.43 -7.61
N ASP A 42 2.80 -13.42 -6.27
CA ASP A 42 3.17 -14.57 -5.44
C ASP A 42 2.00 -15.09 -4.59
N ARG A 43 1.59 -16.33 -4.85
CA ARG A 43 0.50 -17.00 -4.12
C ARG A 43 0.91 -17.41 -2.70
N ASP A 44 2.17 -17.80 -2.46
CA ASP A 44 2.62 -18.17 -1.11
C ASP A 44 2.70 -16.92 -0.22
N PHE A 45 3.04 -15.77 -0.79
CA PHE A 45 2.90 -14.50 -0.09
C PHE A 45 1.44 -14.18 0.25
N ARG A 46 0.50 -14.42 -0.68
CA ARG A 46 -0.95 -14.30 -0.37
C ARG A 46 -1.36 -15.24 0.76
N LEU A 47 -0.84 -16.47 0.82
CA LEU A 47 -1.12 -17.39 1.92
C LEU A 47 -0.55 -16.88 3.25
N TYR A 48 0.67 -16.33 3.25
CA TYR A 48 1.24 -15.69 4.44
C TYR A 48 0.33 -14.54 4.93
N MET A 49 -0.15 -13.71 4.00
CA MET A 49 -1.06 -12.61 4.31
C MET A 49 -2.41 -13.11 4.80
N HIS A 50 -2.93 -14.22 4.26
CA HIS A 50 -4.14 -14.85 4.75
C HIS A 50 -4.02 -15.24 6.23
N LYS A 51 -2.85 -15.78 6.64
CA LYS A 51 -2.60 -16.23 8.02
C LYS A 51 -2.31 -15.10 9.00
N ASN A 52 -1.67 -14.01 8.57
CA ASN A 52 -1.17 -12.95 9.47
C ASN A 52 -1.94 -11.62 9.36
N TYR A 53 -2.41 -11.29 8.15
CA TYR A 53 -2.96 -9.97 7.80
C TYR A 53 -4.18 -10.11 6.88
N TYR A 54 -5.15 -10.92 7.29
CA TYR A 54 -6.32 -11.25 6.47
C TYR A 54 -7.03 -10.01 5.93
N TRP A 55 -7.17 -8.95 6.74
CA TRP A 55 -7.82 -7.69 6.34
C TRP A 55 -7.17 -7.02 5.11
N VAL A 56 -5.84 -7.11 4.97
CA VAL A 56 -5.12 -6.55 3.81
C VAL A 56 -5.42 -7.38 2.56
N LEU A 57 -5.34 -8.70 2.71
CA LEU A 57 -5.59 -9.63 1.62
C LEU A 57 -7.05 -9.54 1.15
N ASP A 58 -7.99 -9.38 2.08
CA ASP A 58 -9.41 -9.23 1.79
C ASP A 58 -9.69 -7.94 1.00
N GLY A 59 -9.03 -6.84 1.36
CA GLY A 59 -9.06 -5.60 0.56
C GLY A 59 -8.50 -5.81 -0.85
N TYR A 60 -7.39 -6.53 -0.99
CA TYR A 60 -6.84 -6.87 -2.32
C TYR A 60 -7.83 -7.69 -3.17
N TYR A 61 -8.45 -8.71 -2.59
CA TYR A 61 -9.47 -9.49 -3.31
C TYR A 61 -10.69 -8.66 -3.67
N GLY A 62 -11.21 -7.87 -2.73
CA GLY A 62 -12.36 -6.99 -2.98
C GLY A 62 -12.10 -5.97 -4.09
N LEU A 63 -10.89 -5.42 -4.17
CA LEU A 63 -10.49 -4.54 -5.26
C LEU A 63 -10.45 -5.28 -6.61
N GLY A 64 -9.90 -6.49 -6.65
CA GLY A 64 -9.87 -7.31 -7.87
C GLY A 64 -11.25 -7.76 -8.35
N GLU A 65 -12.15 -8.06 -7.42
CA GLU A 65 -13.55 -8.40 -7.68
C GLU A 65 -14.31 -7.19 -8.23
N LEU A 66 -14.13 -6.00 -7.63
CA LEU A 66 -14.77 -4.76 -8.06
C LEU A 66 -14.29 -4.30 -9.44
N LEU A 67 -12.99 -4.39 -9.72
CA LEU A 67 -12.40 -3.85 -10.94
C LEU A 67 -12.51 -4.80 -12.14
N GLY A 68 -12.61 -6.11 -11.92
CA GLY A 68 -12.54 -7.08 -13.02
C GLY A 68 -13.23 -8.42 -12.78
N GLY A 69 -14.04 -8.55 -11.72
CA GLY A 69 -14.74 -9.80 -11.41
C GLY A 69 -13.80 -10.99 -11.18
N GLN A 70 -12.56 -10.73 -10.75
CA GLN A 70 -11.56 -11.79 -10.62
C GLN A 70 -11.90 -12.73 -9.47
N LYS A 71 -11.96 -14.04 -9.77
CA LYS A 71 -12.21 -15.11 -8.79
C LYS A 71 -10.94 -15.58 -8.07
N THR A 72 -9.95 -14.71 -7.91
CA THR A 72 -8.63 -15.05 -7.36
C THR A 72 -8.75 -15.58 -5.93
N ARG A 73 -9.70 -15.06 -5.14
CA ARG A 73 -10.02 -15.55 -3.79
C ARG A 73 -10.43 -17.02 -3.80
N GLU A 74 -11.42 -17.38 -4.63
CA GLU A 74 -11.92 -18.75 -4.74
C GLU A 74 -10.83 -19.73 -5.21
N LEU A 75 -10.04 -19.31 -6.20
CA LEU A 75 -8.94 -20.11 -6.75
C LEU A 75 -7.86 -20.38 -5.71
N ASP A 76 -7.44 -19.35 -4.97
CA ASP A 76 -6.43 -19.51 -3.92
C ASP A 76 -6.95 -20.40 -2.78
N HIS A 77 -8.18 -20.21 -2.32
CA HIS A 77 -8.81 -21.08 -1.32
C HIS A 77 -8.81 -22.54 -1.75
N LYS A 78 -9.24 -22.82 -2.99
CA LYS A 78 -9.28 -24.18 -3.52
C LYS A 78 -7.89 -24.81 -3.56
N VAL A 79 -6.87 -24.06 -4.00
CA VAL A 79 -5.49 -24.54 -4.03
C VAL A 79 -4.99 -24.83 -2.62
N TRP A 80 -5.17 -23.90 -1.69
CA TRP A 80 -4.65 -24.04 -0.33
C TRP A 80 -5.34 -25.16 0.44
N THR A 81 -6.65 -25.36 0.27
CA THR A 81 -7.38 -26.50 0.85
C THR A 81 -6.90 -27.83 0.26
N ASN A 82 -6.71 -27.90 -1.07
CA ASN A 82 -6.20 -29.12 -1.71
C ASN A 82 -4.76 -29.46 -1.28
N GLU A 83 -3.94 -28.45 -1.00
CA GLU A 83 -2.58 -28.60 -0.49
C GLU A 83 -2.52 -28.82 1.04
N GLY A 84 -3.67 -28.79 1.74
CA GLY A 84 -3.74 -28.93 3.20
C GLY A 84 -3.08 -27.77 3.97
N LYS A 85 -2.96 -26.60 3.35
CA LYS A 85 -2.31 -25.41 3.93
C LYS A 85 -3.26 -24.55 4.77
N ILE A 86 -4.56 -24.74 4.57
CA ILE A 86 -5.70 -24.19 5.34
C ILE A 86 -6.79 -25.24 5.50
#